data_AF-A0A106C173-F1
#
_entry.id   AF-A0A106C173-F1
#
_cell.length_a   1.000
_cell.length_b   1.000
_cell.length_c   1.000
_cell.angle_alpha   90.00
_cell.angle_beta   90.00
_cell.angle_gamma   90.00
#
_symmetry.space_group_name_H-M   'P 1'
#
loop_
_entity.id
_entity.type
_entity.pdbx_description
1 polymer ?
#
loop_
_entity_poly.entity_id
_entity_poly.type
_entity_poly.pdbx_seq_one_letter_code
_entity_poly.pdbx_strand_id
1 'polypeptide(L)'
;MKNIFVAFIITLLLSGCFGQDQIDACHLRVNQAAEHTAEIVTTETKRKGLEYYNVSGLVKLQNGFGAWSNHRYNCNFAGDNIRDFTLIKGW
;
A
#
# COMPACT_ATOMS: atom_id res chain seq x y z
N MET A 1 -35.74 13.24 -4.39
CA MET A 1 -34.27 13.39 -4.27
C MET A 1 -33.71 12.06 -3.81
N LYS A 2 -32.82 11.49 -4.63
CA LYS A 2 -32.43 10.07 -4.64
C LYS A 2 -31.13 9.93 -3.83
N ASN A 3 -31.25 9.54 -2.56
CA ASN A 3 -30.08 9.30 -1.71
C ASN A 3 -29.60 7.87 -1.94
N ILE A 4 -28.71 7.70 -2.93
CA ILE A 4 -27.96 6.44 -3.10
C ILE A 4 -26.85 6.48 -2.05
N PHE A 5 -27.11 5.85 -0.90
CA PHE A 5 -26.07 5.45 0.04
C PHE A 5 -25.23 4.35 -0.63
N VAL A 6 -24.12 4.74 -1.25
CA VAL A 6 -23.09 3.81 -1.70
C VAL A 6 -22.36 3.34 -0.44
N ALA A 7 -22.82 2.23 0.14
CA ALA A 7 -22.05 1.49 1.12
C ALA A 7 -20.87 0.86 0.37
N PHE A 8 -19.71 1.52 0.42
CA PHE A 8 -18.47 0.96 -0.13
C PHE A 8 -18.05 -0.19 0.78
N ILE A 9 -18.04 -1.38 0.20
CA ILE A 9 -17.83 -2.67 0.83
C ILE A 9 -16.44 -2.71 1.47
N ILE A 10 -16.38 -2.69 2.80
CA ILE A 10 -15.18 -3.06 3.56
C ILE A 10 -15.09 -4.59 3.51
N THR A 11 -14.52 -5.11 2.43
CA THR A 11 -14.01 -6.49 2.41
C THR A 11 -12.52 -6.44 2.70
N LEU A 12 -12.18 -6.11 3.95
CA LEU A 12 -10.83 -6.31 4.46
C LEU A 12 -10.68 -7.79 4.75
N LEU A 13 -10.18 -8.51 3.76
CA LEU A 13 -9.77 -9.91 3.86
C LEU A 13 -8.77 -10.03 5.02
N LEU A 14 -9.20 -10.70 6.09
CA LEU A 14 -8.38 -11.21 7.18
C LEU A 14 -7.42 -12.28 6.62
N SER A 15 -6.37 -11.87 5.90
CA SER A 15 -5.21 -12.71 5.64
C SER A 15 -4.32 -12.70 6.88
N GLY A 16 -4.18 -13.87 7.52
CA GLY A 16 -3.60 -14.09 8.85
C GLY A 16 -2.33 -13.30 9.22
N CYS A 17 -2.22 -13.02 10.53
CA CYS A 17 -1.24 -12.17 11.24
C CYS A 17 0.26 -12.36 10.94
N PHE A 18 0.66 -13.31 10.11
CA PHE A 18 2.04 -13.37 9.64
C PHE A 18 2.15 -12.44 8.42
N GLY A 19 2.81 -11.30 8.56
CA GLY A 19 3.05 -10.36 7.46
C GLY A 19 2.54 -8.95 7.64
N GLN A 20 1.72 -8.72 8.66
CA GLN A 20 1.11 -7.41 8.88
C GLN A 20 2.17 -6.36 9.18
N ASP A 21 3.18 -6.68 9.98
CA ASP A 21 4.27 -5.75 10.31
C ASP A 21 5.03 -5.28 9.07
N GLN A 22 5.29 -6.18 8.11
CA GLN A 22 5.96 -5.82 6.85
C GLN A 22 5.04 -4.99 5.96
N ILE A 23 3.74 -5.31 5.91
CA ILE A 23 2.76 -4.49 5.18
C ILE A 23 2.69 -3.08 5.78
N ASP A 24 2.57 -2.97 7.09
CA ASP A 24 2.46 -1.70 7.82
C ASP A 24 3.74 -0.87 7.66
N ALA A 25 4.92 -1.49 7.78
CA ALA A 25 6.19 -0.82 7.54
C ALA A 25 6.29 -0.30 6.09
N CYS A 26 5.80 -1.07 5.11
CA CYS A 26 5.79 -0.64 3.72
C CYS A 26 4.81 0.51 3.47
N HIS A 27 3.59 0.43 4.02
CA HIS A 27 2.59 1.49 3.91
C HIS A 27 3.03 2.76 4.63
N LEU A 28 3.78 2.65 5.73
CA LEU A 28 4.40 3.80 6.37
C LEU A 28 5.38 4.51 5.43
N ARG A 29 6.21 3.78 4.68
CA ARG A 29 7.10 4.38 3.67
C ARG A 29 6.32 5.06 2.55
N VAL A 30 5.22 4.46 2.10
CA VAL A 30 4.32 5.07 1.11
C VAL A 30 3.73 6.37 1.63
N ASN A 31 3.24 6.39 2.87
CA ASN A 31 2.70 7.58 3.51
C ASN A 31 3.77 8.67 3.72
N GLN A 32 5.00 8.30 4.07
CA GLN A 32 6.12 9.24 4.18
C GLN A 32 6.55 9.83 2.83
N ALA A 33 6.36 9.09 1.75
CA ALA A 33 6.63 9.56 0.39
C ALA A 33 5.47 10.41 -0.19
N ALA A 34 4.29 10.35 0.42
CA ALA A 34 3.17 11.19 0.06
C ALA A 34 3.40 12.61 0.58
N GLU A 35 3.18 13.62 -0.27
CA GLU A 35 3.27 15.01 0.18
C GLU A 35 2.18 15.34 1.21
N HIS A 36 0.98 14.76 1.04
CA HIS A 36 -0.20 15.04 1.89
C HIS A 36 -0.95 13.77 2.26
N THR A 37 -1.51 13.08 1.26
CA THR A 37 -2.37 11.90 1.48
C THR A 37 -1.99 10.78 0.53
N ALA A 38 -1.98 9.55 1.03
CA ALA A 38 -1.93 8.34 0.22
C ALA A 38 -3.21 7.50 0.41
N GLU A 39 -3.72 6.93 -0.68
CA GLU A 39 -4.80 5.95 -0.69
C GLU A 39 -4.25 4.64 -1.25
N ILE A 40 -4.02 3.66 -0.39
CA ILE A 40 -3.62 2.31 -0.81
C ILE A 40 -4.81 1.67 -1.54
N VAL A 41 -4.61 1.32 -2.81
CA VAL A 41 -5.64 0.70 -3.66
C VAL A 41 -5.54 -0.82 -3.60
N THR A 42 -4.33 -1.37 -3.70
CA THR A 42 -4.08 -2.80 -3.58
C THR A 42 -2.82 -3.06 -2.77
N THR A 43 -2.75 -4.27 -2.20
CA THR A 43 -1.54 -4.80 -1.56
C THR A 43 -1.40 -6.25 -1.97
N GLU A 44 -0.20 -6.60 -2.43
CA GLU A 44 0.22 -7.94 -2.79
C GLU A 44 1.49 -8.26 -2.01
N THR A 45 1.63 -9.52 -1.61
CA THR A 45 2.79 -9.96 -0.84
C THR A 45 3.36 -11.23 -1.44
N LYS A 46 4.69 -11.29 -1.62
CA LYS A 46 5.38 -12.52 -2.03
C LYS A 46 6.26 -13.04 -0.90
N ARG A 47 6.12 -14.33 -0.61
CA ARG A 47 6.85 -15.06 0.44
C ARG A 47 7.99 -15.89 -0.15
N LYS A 48 9.10 -16.01 0.58
CA LYS A 48 10.23 -16.92 0.27
C LYS A 48 10.60 -17.64 1.57
N GLY A 49 10.08 -18.86 1.73
CA GLY A 49 10.16 -19.59 3.00
C GLY A 49 9.14 -19.05 4.00
N LEU A 50 9.56 -18.83 5.26
CA LEU A 50 8.70 -18.29 6.32
C LEU A 50 8.60 -16.75 6.30
N GLU A 51 9.45 -16.07 5.53
CA GLU A 51 9.52 -14.61 5.47
C GLU A 51 8.89 -14.06 4.19
N TYR A 52 8.31 -12.86 4.28
CA TYR A 52 7.99 -12.06 3.11
C TYR A 52 9.26 -11.42 2.59
N TYR A 53 9.53 -11.59 1.29
CA TYR A 53 10.65 -10.88 0.67
C TYR A 53 10.17 -9.63 -0.07
N ASN A 54 8.86 -9.48 -0.27
CA ASN A 54 8.31 -8.45 -1.13
C ASN A 54 6.87 -8.08 -0.74
N VAL A 55 6.59 -6.78 -0.59
CA VAL A 55 5.25 -6.19 -0.48
C VAL A 55 5.12 -5.15 -1.59
N SER A 56 4.14 -5.29 -2.46
CA SER A 56 3.94 -4.39 -3.60
C SER A 56 2.46 -4.05 -3.77
N GLY A 57 2.14 -2.98 -4.49
CA GLY A 57 0.75 -2.66 -4.78
C GLY A 57 0.56 -1.36 -5.52
N LEU A 58 -0.71 -0.94 -5.58
CA LEU A 58 -1.14 0.30 -6.20
C LEU A 58 -1.49 1.33 -5.12
N VAL A 59 -1.11 2.59 -5.33
CA VAL A 59 -1.42 3.70 -4.42
C VAL A 59 -1.72 4.98 -5.19
N LYS A 60 -2.77 5.70 -4.81
CA LYS A 60 -2.98 7.08 -5.26
C LYS A 60 -2.33 8.03 -4.27
N LEU A 61 -1.56 9.00 -4.76
CA LEU A 61 -0.95 10.05 -3.96
C LEU A 61 -1.59 11.39 -4.30
N GLN A 62 -2.02 12.11 -3.27
CA GLN A 62 -2.55 13.45 -3.37
C GLN A 62 -1.42 14.46 -3.21
N ASN A 63 -1.30 15.40 -4.17
CA ASN A 63 -0.37 16.52 -4.05
C ASN A 63 -0.98 17.66 -3.19
N GLY A 64 -0.18 18.69 -2.91
CA GLY A 64 -0.63 19.86 -2.13
C GLY A 64 -1.76 20.69 -2.72
N PHE A 65 -2.23 20.39 -3.94
CA PHE A 65 -3.36 21.05 -4.60
C PHE A 65 -4.62 20.17 -4.64
N GLY A 66 -4.59 19.01 -3.99
CA GLY A 66 -5.70 18.08 -3.94
C GLY A 66 -5.83 17.16 -5.17
N ALA A 67 -4.91 17.25 -6.15
CA ALA A 67 -4.92 16.40 -7.33
C ALA A 67 -4.31 15.02 -7.02
N TRP A 68 -4.98 13.97 -7.50
CA TRP A 68 -4.53 12.60 -7.31
C TRP A 68 -3.66 12.13 -8.46
N SER A 69 -2.61 11.39 -8.12
CA SER A 69 -1.73 10.75 -9.08
C SER A 69 -1.54 9.29 -8.75
N ASN A 70 -1.42 8.50 -9.80
CA ASN A 70 -1.38 7.05 -9.73
C ASN A 70 0.07 6.58 -9.62
N HIS A 71 0.40 5.74 -8.63
CA HIS A 71 1.71 5.10 -8.45
C HIS A 71 1.63 3.60 -8.14
N ARG A 72 2.69 2.89 -8.51
CA ARG A 72 3.00 1.54 -8.04
C ARG A 72 4.05 1.64 -6.95
N TYR A 73 3.84 0.94 -5.84
CA TYR A 73 4.84 0.83 -4.78
C TYR A 73 5.36 -0.59 -4.66
N ASN A 74 6.60 -0.71 -4.19
CA ASN A 74 7.24 -1.98 -3.91
C ASN A 74 8.26 -1.82 -2.78
N CYS A 75 8.19 -2.70 -1.78
CA CYS A 75 9.12 -2.85 -0.68
C CYS A 75 9.74 -4.25 -0.71
N ASN A 76 11.05 -4.33 -0.81
CA ASN A 76 11.78 -5.58 -0.64
C ASN A 76 12.30 -5.69 0.79
N PHE A 77 12.19 -6.89 1.36
CA PHE A 77 12.56 -7.18 2.75
C PHE A 77 13.75 -8.14 2.84
N ALA A 78 14.52 -8.00 3.92
CA ALA A 78 15.49 -8.98 4.39
C ALA A 78 15.25 -9.19 5.89
N GLY A 79 14.61 -10.31 6.27
CA GLY A 79 13.95 -10.44 7.56
C GLY A 79 12.86 -9.37 7.70
N ASP A 80 12.88 -8.63 8.81
CA ASP A 80 11.90 -7.57 9.10
C ASP A 80 12.29 -6.19 8.55
N ASN A 81 13.47 -6.06 7.94
CA ASN A 81 13.99 -4.78 7.49
C ASN A 81 13.67 -4.53 6.02
N ILE A 82 13.16 -3.33 5.72
CA ILE A 82 13.03 -2.84 4.33
C ILE A 82 14.43 -2.60 3.78
N ARG A 83 14.84 -3.42 2.81
CA ARG A 83 16.10 -3.27 2.09
C ARG A 83 15.98 -2.24 0.97
N ASP A 84 14.85 -2.21 0.29
CA ASP A 84 14.62 -1.35 -0.87
C ASP A 84 13.16 -0.91 -0.93
N PHE A 85 12.94 0.34 -1.29
CA PHE A 85 11.61 0.94 -1.47
C PHE A 85 11.58 1.70 -2.80
N THR A 86 10.65 1.32 -3.66
CA THR A 86 10.44 2.01 -4.93
C THR A 86 9.00 2.48 -5.05
N LEU A 87 8.83 3.68 -5.55
CA LEU A 87 7.55 4.30 -5.85
C LEU A 87 7.61 4.86 -7.27
N ILE A 88 6.82 4.30 -8.17
CA ILE A 88 6.89 4.59 -9.61
C ILE A 88 5.54 5.14 -10.06
N LYS A 89 5.56 6.32 -10.70
CA LYS A 89 4.36 6.94 -11.25
C LYS A 89 3.78 6.12 -12.42
N GLY A 90 2.46 5.99 -12.43
CA GLY A 90 1.64 5.32 -13.44
C GLY A 90 1.35 3.85 -13.12
N TRP A 91 0.18 3.38 -13.57
CA TRP A 91 -0.16 1.98 -13.76
C TRP A 91 -1.03 1.77 -14.99
#